data_AF-A0A183EJG1-F1
#
_entry.id   AF-A0A183EJG1-F1
#
_cell.length_a   1.000
_cell.length_b   1.000
_cell.length_c   1.000
_cell.angle_alpha   90.00
_cell.angle_beta   90.00
_cell.angle_gamma   90.00
#
_symmetry.space_group_name_H-M   'P 1'
#
loop_
_entity.id
_entity.type
_entity.pdbx_description
1 polymer ?
#
loop_
_entity_poly.entity_id
_entity_poly.type
_entity_poly.pdbx_seq_one_letter_code
_entity_poly.pdbx_strand_id
1 'polypeptide(L)'
;LPYCHVTDHCRKRKWLVISYDEKRLPRCETFMVRHDYLCTEDPNVQVRLRSRSQHGRTTYTITTRRYDGPEPVETRMQLNYREYISYKKMGDRSRVPINKERRCFMFGRQYYHLDTYTSPLPPSCGEKPLMLLETYTTAPVGNTEEPPLPDFMTIAGEVTGDPEYSMYTIAKLDSEKTNMNR
;
A
#
# COMPACT_ATOMS: atom_id res chain seq x y z
N LEU A 1 -14.73 5.23 16.27
CA LEU A 1 -13.65 4.64 15.45
C LEU A 1 -12.85 3.75 16.37
N PRO A 2 -13.01 2.41 16.36
CA PRO A 2 -12.30 1.61 17.34
C PRO A 2 -10.82 1.63 16.97
N TYR A 3 -10.07 2.22 17.88
CA TYR A 3 -8.63 2.13 18.00
C TYR A 3 -8.22 0.66 18.01
N CYS A 4 -7.50 0.21 16.98
CA CYS A 4 -6.53 -0.85 17.22
C CYS A 4 -5.32 -0.17 17.87
N HIS A 5 -5.30 -0.16 19.20
CA HIS A 5 -4.02 -0.27 19.90
C HIS A 5 -3.34 -1.49 19.31
N VAL A 6 -2.14 -1.31 18.75
CA VAL A 6 -1.31 -2.40 18.25
C VAL A 6 -1.00 -3.27 19.45
N THR A 7 -1.78 -4.33 19.64
CA THR A 7 -1.42 -5.44 20.52
C THR A 7 -0.26 -6.17 19.85
N ASP A 8 0.69 -6.66 20.65
CA ASP A 8 1.95 -7.33 20.25
C ASP A 8 1.80 -8.56 19.32
N HIS A 9 0.58 -8.86 18.86
CA HIS A 9 0.27 -10.02 18.03
C HIS A 9 -0.46 -9.67 16.74
N CYS A 10 -0.91 -8.43 16.55
CA CYS A 10 -1.63 -8.00 15.35
C CYS A 10 -0.65 -7.72 14.22
N ARG A 11 -0.65 -8.58 13.20
CA ARG A 11 0.25 -8.51 12.04
C ARG A 11 -0.53 -8.26 10.75
N LYS A 12 0.13 -7.61 9.79
CA LYS A 12 -0.43 -7.42 8.45
C LYS A 12 -0.24 -8.69 7.63
N ARG A 13 -1.31 -9.18 6.99
CA ARG A 13 -1.24 -10.19 5.93
C ARG A 13 -1.66 -9.59 4.58
N LYS A 14 -1.09 -10.10 3.49
CA LYS A 14 -1.24 -9.55 2.14
C LYS A 14 -1.33 -10.70 1.11
N TRP A 15 -2.27 -10.60 0.19
CA TRP A 15 -2.44 -11.55 -0.91
C TRP A 15 -2.47 -10.85 -2.27
N LEU A 16 -1.93 -11.53 -3.28
CA LEU A 16 -2.03 -11.12 -4.67
C LEU A 16 -3.39 -11.56 -5.23
N VAL A 17 -4.15 -10.61 -5.76
CA VAL A 17 -5.48 -10.86 -6.33
C VAL A 17 -5.40 -10.79 -7.86
N ILE A 18 -5.94 -11.80 -8.54
CA ILE A 18 -5.99 -11.86 -10.01
C ILE A 18 -7.26 -11.16 -10.51
N SER A 19 -8.40 -11.43 -9.88
CA SER A 19 -9.70 -10.84 -10.22
C SER A 19 -10.69 -11.01 -9.06
N TYR A 20 -11.83 -10.34 -9.13
CA TYR A 20 -12.94 -10.52 -8.20
C TYR A 20 -14.28 -10.25 -8.90
N ASP A 21 -15.36 -10.84 -8.40
CA ASP A 21 -16.72 -10.54 -8.85
C ASP A 21 -17.24 -9.27 -8.18
N GLU A 22 -17.33 -8.19 -8.95
CA GLU A 22 -17.78 -6.88 -8.49
C GLU A 22 -19.22 -6.88 -7.98
N LYS A 23 -20.09 -7.75 -8.50
CA LYS A 23 -21.50 -7.83 -8.05
C LYS A 23 -21.62 -8.44 -6.66
N ARG A 24 -20.63 -9.25 -6.25
CA ARG A 24 -20.56 -9.92 -4.96
C ARG A 24 -19.73 -9.14 -3.93
N LEU A 25 -19.07 -8.06 -4.36
CA LEU A 25 -18.31 -7.21 -3.46
C LEU A 25 -19.28 -6.56 -2.44
N PRO A 26 -19.02 -6.69 -1.12
CA PRO A 26 -19.82 -6.02 -0.12
C PRO A 26 -19.81 -4.51 -0.30
N ARG A 27 -20.76 -3.83 0.34
CA ARG A 27 -20.70 -2.37 0.47
C ARG A 27 -19.33 -1.97 1.03
N CYS A 28 -18.66 -1.09 0.32
CA CYS A 28 -17.29 -0.72 0.63
C CYS A 28 -17.10 0.80 0.57
N GLU A 29 -16.16 1.29 1.37
CA GLU A 29 -15.69 2.67 1.29
C GLU A 29 -14.53 2.73 0.31
N THR A 30 -14.59 3.67 -0.64
CA THR A 30 -13.58 3.80 -1.69
C THR A 30 -12.76 5.07 -1.50
N PHE A 31 -11.43 4.94 -1.61
CA PHE A 31 -10.48 6.03 -1.45
C PHE A 31 -9.51 6.08 -2.62
N MET A 32 -9.26 7.28 -3.13
CA MET A 32 -8.12 7.54 -4.00
C MET A 32 -6.90 7.77 -3.12
N VAL A 33 -5.87 6.96 -3.28
CA VAL A 33 -4.65 7.03 -2.48
C VAL A 33 -3.46 7.23 -3.40
N ARG A 34 -2.66 8.24 -3.08
CA ARG A 34 -1.38 8.47 -3.74
C ARG A 34 -0.25 8.47 -2.72
N HIS A 35 0.85 7.86 -3.11
CA HIS A 35 2.10 7.88 -2.36
C HIS A 35 3.24 8.44 -3.20
N ASP A 36 4.09 9.24 -2.56
CA ASP A 36 5.31 9.78 -3.14
C ASP A 36 6.45 9.49 -2.13
N TYR A 37 7.54 8.87 -2.56
CA TYR A 37 8.73 8.67 -1.72
C TYR A 37 9.62 9.91 -1.77
N LEU A 38 10.28 10.24 -0.66
CA LEU A 38 11.18 11.38 -0.56
C LEU A 38 12.64 10.92 -0.49
N CYS A 39 13.56 11.75 -0.97
CA CYS A 39 14.99 11.52 -0.81
C CYS A 39 15.38 11.49 0.67
N THR A 40 16.25 10.56 1.02
CA THR A 40 16.92 10.48 2.32
C THR A 40 18.42 10.31 2.09
N GLU A 41 19.23 10.89 2.96
CA GLU A 41 20.68 10.66 2.95
C GLU A 41 21.03 9.32 3.62
N ASP A 42 20.17 8.89 4.56
CA ASP A 42 20.32 7.64 5.28
C ASP A 42 19.60 6.50 4.54
N PRO A 43 20.33 5.46 4.09
CA PRO A 43 19.74 4.31 3.40
C PRO A 43 18.85 3.45 4.31
N ASN A 44 18.99 3.56 5.63
CA ASN A 44 18.14 2.87 6.62
C ASN A 44 16.85 3.64 6.92
N VAL A 45 16.60 4.75 6.22
CA VAL A 45 15.40 5.58 6.41
C VAL A 45 14.61 5.62 5.12
N GLN A 46 13.32 5.34 5.23
CA GLN A 46 12.36 5.57 4.16
C GLN A 46 11.35 6.62 4.58
N VAL A 47 11.24 7.69 3.80
CA VAL A 47 10.23 8.72 4.01
C VAL A 47 9.23 8.69 2.86
N ARG A 48 7.94 8.65 3.20
CA ARG A 48 6.85 8.67 2.21
C ARG A 48 5.79 9.67 2.59
N LEU A 49 5.32 10.41 1.59
CA LEU A 49 4.07 11.15 1.65
C LEU A 49 2.92 10.23 1.25
N ARG A 50 1.73 10.55 1.78
CA ARG A 50 0.47 9.97 1.35
C ARG A 50 -0.57 11.07 1.26
N SER A 51 -1.28 11.14 0.14
CA SER A 51 -2.58 11.81 0.06
C SER A 51 -3.67 10.76 -0.05
N ARG A 52 -4.75 10.92 0.72
CA ARG A 52 -5.94 10.07 0.66
C ARG A 52 -7.16 10.95 0.47
N SER A 53 -7.91 10.70 -0.60
CA SER A 53 -9.07 11.49 -0.99
C SER A 53 -10.33 10.64 -1.03
N GLN A 54 -11.43 11.20 -0.54
CA GLN A 54 -12.78 10.65 -0.63
C GLN A 54 -13.80 11.78 -0.56
N HIS A 55 -14.84 11.74 -1.38
CA HIS A 55 -15.95 12.70 -1.38
C HIS A 55 -15.47 14.18 -1.35
N GLY A 56 -14.48 14.51 -2.18
CA GLY A 56 -13.91 15.86 -2.29
C GLY A 56 -13.01 16.29 -1.12
N ARG A 57 -12.84 15.47 -0.08
CA ARG A 57 -11.93 15.75 1.05
C ARG A 57 -10.63 15.01 0.87
N THR A 58 -9.51 15.67 1.12
CA THR A 58 -8.17 15.07 1.07
C THR A 58 -7.45 15.22 2.39
N THR A 59 -6.81 14.14 2.84
CA THR A 59 -5.93 14.13 4.01
C THR A 59 -4.51 13.83 3.57
N TYR A 60 -3.54 14.45 4.24
CA TYR A 60 -2.12 14.31 3.93
C TYR A 60 -1.38 13.79 5.16
N THR A 61 -0.47 12.85 4.95
CA THR A 61 0.39 12.32 6.01
C THR A 61 1.80 12.11 5.49
N ILE A 62 2.80 12.37 6.33
CA ILE A 62 4.17 11.92 6.12
C ILE A 62 4.45 10.74 7.06
N THR A 63 5.17 9.75 6.57
CA THR A 63 5.59 8.59 7.36
C THR A 63 7.07 8.36 7.17
N THR A 64 7.79 8.26 8.27
CA THR A 64 9.21 7.91 8.32
C THR A 64 9.33 6.52 8.90
N ARG A 65 9.96 5.60 8.17
CA ARG A 65 10.27 4.25 8.61
C ARG A 65 11.78 4.11 8.75
N ARG A 66 12.25 3.69 9.93
CA ARG A 66 13.67 3.45 10.23
C ARG A 66 13.94 1.97 10.42
N TYR A 67 15.08 1.50 9.92
CA TYR A 67 15.51 0.11 9.97
C TYR A 67 16.73 -0.08 10.90
N ASP A 68 16.67 0.53 12.09
CA ASP A 68 17.80 0.58 13.03
C ASP A 68 17.92 -0.67 13.94
N GLY A 69 17.01 -1.64 13.80
CA GLY A 69 16.90 -2.80 14.68
C GLY A 69 16.18 -3.99 14.03
N PRO A 70 15.85 -5.04 14.80
CA PRO A 70 15.22 -6.26 14.26
C PRO A 70 13.84 -5.99 13.67
N GLU A 71 13.12 -5.01 14.23
CA GLU A 71 11.84 -4.56 13.71
C GLU A 71 11.90 -3.07 13.33
N PRO A 72 11.35 -2.69 12.17
CA PRO A 72 11.40 -1.31 11.72
C PRO A 72 10.41 -0.43 12.48
N VAL A 73 10.86 0.77 12.86
CA VAL A 73 10.05 1.76 13.58
C VAL A 73 9.40 2.70 12.58
N GLU A 74 8.07 2.83 12.61
CA GLU A 74 7.31 3.79 11.80
C GLU A 74 6.76 4.95 12.64
N THR A 75 7.13 6.18 12.29
CA THR A 75 6.51 7.41 12.81
C THR A 75 5.63 8.04 11.75
N ARG A 76 4.43 8.49 12.13
CA ARG A 76 3.46 9.11 11.22
C ARG A 76 3.01 10.47 11.75
N MET A 77 3.01 11.47 10.87
CA MET A 77 2.53 12.82 11.17
C MET A 77 1.48 13.25 10.14
N GLN A 78 0.43 13.92 10.61
CA GLN A 78 -0.56 14.54 9.75
C GLN A 78 -0.04 15.87 9.23
N LEU A 79 -0.29 16.16 7.96
CA LEU A 79 0.12 17.40 7.30
C LEU A 79 -1.10 18.20 6.85
N ASN A 80 -0.94 19.51 6.83
CA ASN A 80 -1.79 20.38 6.02
C ASN A 80 -1.34 20.38 4.55
N TYR A 81 -2.13 21.01 3.67
CA TYR A 81 -1.85 21.05 2.24
C TYR A 81 -0.53 21.76 1.90
N ARG A 82 -0.21 22.89 2.55
CA ARG A 82 1.01 23.66 2.26
C ARG A 82 2.26 22.86 2.62
N GLU A 83 2.25 22.18 3.76
CA GLU A 83 3.34 21.29 4.16
C GLU A 83 3.51 20.14 3.16
N TYR A 84 2.42 19.48 2.76
CA TYR A 84 2.48 18.41 1.78
C TYR A 84 3.12 18.86 0.46
N ILE A 85 2.72 20.01 -0.08
CA ILE A 85 3.30 20.57 -1.30
C ILE A 85 4.78 20.92 -1.13
N SER A 86 5.17 21.46 0.02
CA SER A 86 6.59 21.74 0.32
C SER A 86 7.42 20.46 0.38
N TYR A 87 6.94 19.42 1.10
CA TYR A 87 7.64 18.14 1.18
C TYR A 87 7.74 17.44 -0.17
N LYS A 88 6.71 17.55 -1.01
CA LYS A 88 6.68 16.92 -2.34
C LYS A 88 7.82 17.39 -3.26
N LYS A 89 8.39 18.57 -3.01
CA LYS A 89 9.57 19.08 -3.75
C LYS A 89 10.84 18.26 -3.48
N MET A 90 10.89 17.51 -2.36
CA MET A 90 12.00 16.63 -1.97
C MET A 90 11.78 15.18 -2.43
N GLY A 91 10.97 14.97 -3.48
CA GLY A 91 10.65 13.64 -3.99
C GLY A 91 11.87 12.87 -4.52
N ASP A 92 11.92 11.58 -4.21
CA ASP A 92 12.91 10.64 -4.73
C ASP A 92 12.68 10.42 -6.22
N ARG A 93 13.63 10.88 -7.05
CA ARG A 93 13.56 10.77 -8.51
C ARG A 93 13.82 9.37 -9.04
N SER A 94 14.33 8.45 -8.22
CA SER A 94 14.47 7.03 -8.57
C SER A 94 13.17 6.25 -8.40
N ARG A 95 12.11 6.92 -7.89
CA ARG A 95 10.82 6.31 -7.56
C ARG A 95 9.68 7.05 -8.25
N VAL A 96 8.83 6.31 -8.95
CA VAL A 96 7.56 6.88 -9.42
C VAL A 96 6.56 7.01 -8.28
N PRO A 97 5.65 7.99 -8.38
CA PRO A 97 4.47 8.03 -7.52
C PRO A 97 3.60 6.79 -7.71
N ILE A 98 3.04 6.29 -6.61
CA ILE A 98 2.10 5.17 -6.63
C ILE A 98 0.68 5.72 -6.49
N ASN A 99 -0.20 5.40 -7.43
CA ASN A 99 -1.63 5.75 -7.36
C ASN A 99 -2.46 4.48 -7.21
N LYS A 100 -3.43 4.49 -6.30
CA LYS A 100 -4.29 3.33 -6.03
C LYS A 100 -5.71 3.76 -5.73
N GLU A 101 -6.65 2.93 -6.13
CA GLU A 101 -7.97 2.89 -5.53
C GLU A 101 -7.96 1.87 -4.39
N ARG A 102 -8.32 2.31 -3.18
CA ARG A 102 -8.45 1.45 -2.01
C ARG A 102 -9.94 1.26 -1.69
N ARG A 103 -10.42 0.03 -1.84
CA ARG A 103 -11.75 -0.39 -1.38
C ARG A 103 -11.63 -1.05 -0.01
N CYS A 104 -12.39 -0.55 0.95
CA CYS A 104 -12.41 -1.00 2.33
C CYS A 104 -13.74 -1.69 2.64
N PHE A 105 -13.72 -2.95 3.04
CA PHE A 105 -14.95 -3.72 3.29
C PHE A 105 -14.78 -4.74 4.41
N MET A 106 -15.90 -5.15 4.98
CA MET A 106 -15.97 -6.27 5.92
C MET A 106 -16.28 -7.56 5.14
N PHE A 107 -15.58 -8.64 5.45
CA PHE A 107 -15.93 -9.99 5.03
C PHE A 107 -15.87 -10.92 6.24
N GLY A 108 -17.02 -11.51 6.59
CA GLY A 108 -17.19 -12.17 7.89
C GLY A 108 -16.91 -11.19 9.04
N ARG A 109 -15.89 -11.50 9.85
CA ARG A 109 -15.42 -10.64 10.96
C ARG A 109 -14.13 -9.89 10.65
N GLN A 110 -13.62 -10.00 9.42
CA GLN A 110 -12.36 -9.41 9.03
C GLN A 110 -12.59 -8.14 8.20
N TYR A 111 -11.86 -7.09 8.54
CA TYR A 111 -11.81 -5.86 7.76
C TYR A 111 -10.67 -5.90 6.75
N TYR A 112 -10.97 -5.73 5.47
CA TYR A 112 -10.02 -5.84 4.38
C TYR A 112 -9.83 -4.51 3.64
N HIS A 113 -8.62 -4.32 3.11
CA HIS A 113 -8.30 -3.32 2.12
C HIS A 113 -7.95 -4.01 0.80
N LEU A 114 -8.71 -3.76 -0.26
CA LEU A 114 -8.33 -4.11 -1.62
C LEU A 114 -7.71 -2.88 -2.29
N ASP A 115 -6.40 -2.93 -2.51
CA ASP A 115 -5.63 -1.92 -3.24
C ASP A 115 -5.56 -2.32 -4.72
N THR A 116 -6.19 -1.55 -5.59
CA THR A 116 -6.01 -1.65 -7.05
C THR A 116 -5.07 -0.53 -7.49
N TYR A 117 -3.90 -0.88 -8.04
CA TYR A 117 -2.96 0.10 -8.58
C TYR A 117 -3.54 0.70 -9.86
N THR A 118 -3.45 2.02 -10.00
CA THR A 118 -4.13 2.77 -11.06
C THR A 118 -3.14 3.64 -11.82
N SER A 119 -3.53 4.08 -13.01
CA SER A 119 -2.69 4.90 -13.89
C SER A 119 -2.27 6.23 -13.24
N PRO A 120 -1.04 6.73 -13.47
CA PRO A 120 0.05 6.02 -14.14
C PRO A 120 0.52 4.81 -13.33
N LEU A 121 0.57 3.65 -14.00
CA LEU A 121 1.05 2.42 -13.38
C LEU A 121 2.57 2.48 -13.26
N PRO A 122 3.13 1.98 -12.14
CA PRO A 122 4.57 1.82 -12.03
C PRO A 122 5.11 0.89 -13.13
N PRO A 123 6.34 1.11 -13.62
CA PRO A 123 6.93 0.28 -14.68
C PRO A 123 6.94 -1.22 -14.37
N SER A 124 7.01 -1.58 -13.09
CA SER A 124 7.01 -2.96 -12.61
C SER A 124 5.63 -3.65 -12.69
N CYS A 125 4.52 -2.91 -12.82
CA CYS A 125 3.17 -3.48 -12.79
C CYS A 125 2.72 -4.10 -14.12
N GLY A 126 3.49 -3.99 -15.20
CA GLY A 126 3.11 -4.51 -16.52
C GLY A 126 1.85 -3.82 -17.08
N GLU A 127 1.14 -4.50 -17.98
CA GLU A 127 -0.04 -3.93 -18.67
C GLU A 127 -1.34 -4.03 -17.86
N LYS A 128 -1.38 -4.86 -16.81
CA LYS A 128 -2.57 -5.07 -15.98
C LYS A 128 -2.42 -4.40 -14.61
N PRO A 129 -3.49 -3.79 -14.07
CA PRO A 129 -3.49 -3.30 -12.70
C PRO A 129 -3.10 -4.37 -11.69
N LEU A 130 -2.06 -4.12 -10.90
CA LEU A 130 -1.74 -4.94 -9.72
C LEU A 130 -2.85 -4.78 -8.67
N MET A 131 -3.33 -5.88 -8.10
CA MET A 131 -4.30 -5.87 -7.01
C MET A 131 -3.76 -6.60 -5.78
N LEU A 132 -3.79 -5.94 -4.63
CA LEU A 132 -3.34 -6.49 -3.35
C LEU A 132 -4.46 -6.41 -2.32
N LEU A 133 -4.81 -7.55 -1.74
CA LEU A 133 -5.71 -7.63 -0.59
C LEU A 133 -4.87 -7.60 0.68
N GLU A 134 -5.12 -6.64 1.57
CA GLU A 134 -4.42 -6.50 2.84
C GLU A 134 -5.39 -6.56 4.02
N THR A 135 -4.92 -7.11 5.14
CA THR A 135 -5.67 -7.15 6.39
C THR A 135 -4.74 -7.18 7.60
N TYR A 136 -5.27 -6.86 8.77
CA TYR A 136 -4.58 -7.02 10.05
C TYR A 136 -5.27 -8.10 10.87
N THR A 137 -4.50 -9.06 11.36
CA THR A 137 -5.00 -10.23 12.07
C THR A 137 -3.96 -10.74 13.06
N THR A 138 -4.39 -11.56 14.02
CA THR A 138 -3.50 -12.30 14.92
C THR A 138 -3.07 -13.65 14.34
N ALA A 139 -3.74 -14.13 13.29
CA ALA A 139 -3.40 -15.39 12.64
C ALA A 139 -1.99 -15.33 12.00
N PRO A 140 -1.18 -16.40 12.14
CA PRO A 140 0.15 -16.44 11.55
C PRO A 140 0.09 -16.47 10.01
N VAL A 141 1.20 -16.07 9.38
CA VAL A 141 1.39 -16.21 7.93
C VAL A 141 1.33 -17.68 7.56
N GLY A 142 0.70 -18.01 6.44
CA GLY A 142 0.49 -19.40 6.01
C GLY A 142 -0.70 -20.11 6.65
N ASN A 143 -1.38 -19.53 7.65
CA ASN A 143 -2.65 -20.08 8.12
C ASN A 143 -3.70 -19.95 7.00
N THR A 144 -4.28 -21.08 6.60
CA THR A 144 -5.25 -21.20 5.50
C THR A 144 -6.70 -21.14 5.97
N GLU A 145 -6.97 -21.34 7.27
CA GLU A 145 -8.30 -21.27 7.86
C GLU A 145 -8.66 -19.84 8.27
N GLU A 146 -7.67 -19.08 8.77
CA GLU A 146 -7.84 -17.70 9.21
C GLU A 146 -6.75 -16.76 8.67
N PRO A 147 -7.09 -15.52 8.28
CA PRO A 147 -8.44 -14.98 8.22
C PRO A 147 -9.19 -15.51 6.97
N PRO A 148 -10.52 -15.61 7.01
CA PRO A 148 -11.29 -16.11 5.88
C PRO A 148 -11.12 -15.18 4.68
N LEU A 149 -10.72 -15.74 3.55
CA LEU A 149 -10.56 -15.00 2.31
C LEU A 149 -11.90 -14.94 1.56
N PRO A 150 -12.23 -13.83 0.89
CA PRO A 150 -13.49 -13.72 0.19
C PRO A 150 -13.58 -14.66 -1.01
N ASP A 151 -14.60 -15.51 -1.03
CA ASP A 151 -14.85 -16.55 -2.04
C ASP A 151 -15.25 -16.00 -3.42
N PHE A 152 -15.52 -14.71 -3.50
CA PHE A 152 -15.75 -13.97 -4.74
C PHE A 152 -14.46 -13.42 -5.36
N MET A 153 -13.28 -13.73 -4.79
CA MET A 153 -11.97 -13.32 -5.32
C MET A 153 -11.18 -14.52 -5.84
N THR A 154 -10.49 -14.33 -6.96
CA THR A 154 -9.43 -15.25 -7.40
C THR A 154 -8.10 -14.79 -6.86
N ILE A 155 -7.58 -15.49 -5.87
CA ILE A 155 -6.31 -15.17 -5.19
C ILE A 155 -5.20 -16.04 -5.78
N ALA A 156 -4.11 -15.41 -6.21
CA ALA A 156 -2.93 -16.12 -6.71
C ALA A 156 -2.12 -16.77 -5.58
N GLY A 157 -2.01 -16.07 -4.45
CA GLY A 157 -1.23 -16.53 -3.31
C GLY A 157 -1.02 -15.45 -2.25
N GLU A 158 -0.54 -15.88 -1.08
CA GLU A 158 -0.10 -14.96 -0.03
C GLU A 158 1.29 -14.40 -0.37
N VAL A 159 1.44 -13.08 -0.28
CA VAL A 159 2.68 -12.32 -0.56
C VAL A 159 3.07 -11.48 0.67
N THR A 160 2.73 -11.96 1.87
CA THR A 160 3.08 -11.32 3.13
C THR A 160 4.59 -11.38 3.33
N GLY A 161 5.23 -10.23 3.57
CA GLY A 161 6.68 -10.15 3.76
C GLY A 161 7.50 -10.20 2.47
N ASP A 162 6.89 -10.50 1.32
CA ASP A 162 7.58 -10.52 0.03
C ASP A 162 8.01 -9.10 -0.38
N PRO A 163 9.33 -8.86 -0.56
CA PRO A 163 9.85 -7.56 -0.94
C PRO A 163 9.45 -7.12 -2.35
N GLU A 164 9.18 -8.05 -3.28
CA GLU A 164 8.76 -7.73 -4.66
C GLU A 164 7.41 -7.03 -4.68
N TYR A 165 6.50 -7.44 -3.79
CA TYR A 165 5.18 -6.82 -3.60
C TYR A 165 5.19 -5.69 -2.56
N SER A 166 6.36 -5.22 -2.16
CA SER A 166 6.47 -4.01 -1.33
C SER A 166 6.21 -2.76 -2.17
N MET A 167 5.51 -1.78 -1.61
CA MET A 167 5.23 -0.53 -2.32
C MET A 167 6.51 0.23 -2.69
N TYR A 168 7.58 0.05 -1.91
CA TYR A 168 8.88 0.67 -2.15
C TYR A 168 9.58 0.06 -3.36
N THR A 169 9.51 -1.27 -3.52
CA THR A 169 10.02 -1.97 -4.70
C THR A 169 9.19 -1.63 -5.94
N ILE A 170 7.86 -1.72 -5.83
CA ILE A 170 6.93 -1.40 -6.93
C ILE A 170 7.13 0.03 -7.45
N ALA A 171 7.46 0.99 -6.57
CA ALA A 171 7.69 2.36 -6.98
C ALA A 171 9.00 2.58 -7.75
N LYS A 172 9.92 1.61 -7.79
CA LYS A 172 11.25 1.82 -8.38
C LYS A 172 11.14 2.07 -9.88
N LEU A 173 11.87 3.06 -10.39
CA LEU A 173 12.11 3.23 -11.82
C LEU A 173 13.18 2.23 -12.24
N ASP A 174 12.85 1.31 -13.15
CA ASP A 174 13.86 0.46 -13.77
C ASP A 174 14.82 1.32 -14.59
N SER A 175 16.10 1.35 -14.21
CA SER A 175 17.16 2.03 -14.94
C SER A 175 17.41 1.44 -16.34
N GLU A 176 16.94 0.23 -16.62
CA GLU A 176 17.28 -0.52 -17.83
C GLU A 176 16.34 -0.28 -19.02
N LYS A 177 15.12 0.23 -18.81
CA LYS A 177 14.18 0.49 -19.92
C LYS A 177 14.33 1.87 -20.57
N THR A 178 15.18 2.73 -20.02
CA THR A 178 15.41 4.09 -20.57
C THR A 178 16.45 4.09 -21.71
N ASN A 179 17.28 3.04 -21.85
CA ASN A 179 18.35 2.97 -22.84
C ASN A 179 17.97 2.24 -24.15
N MET A 180 16.71 1.87 -24.36
CA MET A 180 16.26 1.24 -25.62
C MET A 180 15.55 2.19 -26.60
N ASN A 181 15.39 3.47 -26.24
CA ASN A 181 14.75 4.49 -27.07
C ASN A 181 15.63 5.73 -27.29
N ARG A 182 16.96 5.56 -27.39
CA ARG A 182 17.87 6.60 -27.91
C ARG A 182 18.65 6.09 -29.10
#